data_AF-E9DL16-F1
#
_entry.id   AF-E9DL16-F1
#
_cell.length_a   1.000
_cell.length_b   1.000
_cell.length_c   1.000
_cell.angle_alpha   90.00
_cell.angle_beta   90.00
_cell.angle_gamma   90.00
#
_symmetry.space_group_name_H-M   'P 1'
#
loop_
_entity.id
_entity.type
_entity.pdbx_description
1 polymer ?
#
loop_
_entity_poly.entity_id
_entity_poly.type
_entity_poly.pdbx_seq_one_letter_code
_entity_poly.pdbx_strand_id
1 'polypeptide(L)'
;MNPQLFKSTEFYHRRYHNMSTVLITPLILLVIFLFLFAFFAKKEVTVMSRGSIEPTKVIAVIQSTSDNTIIDNQLVANKVVKKGNTLVRHCTLIMEHKKTYL
;
A
#
# COMPACT_ATOMS: atom_id res chain seq x y z
N MET A 1 42.74 52.59 24.73
CA MET A 1 41.79 52.71 23.59
C MET A 1 40.54 53.43 24.07
N ASN A 2 40.05 54.43 23.34
CA ASN A 2 38.85 55.16 23.73
C ASN A 2 37.58 54.34 23.41
N PRO A 3 36.79 53.91 24.42
CA PRO A 3 35.61 53.06 24.21
C PRO A 3 34.45 53.76 23.47
N GLN A 4 34.51 55.09 23.29
CA GLN A 4 33.48 55.85 22.56
C GLN A 4 33.63 55.79 21.04
N LEU A 5 34.81 55.40 20.52
CA LEU A 5 35.07 55.28 19.09
C LEU A 5 34.12 54.31 18.37
N PHE A 6 33.68 53.25 19.06
CA PHE A 6 32.75 52.25 18.54
C PHE A 6 31.27 52.59 18.78
N LYS A 7 30.99 53.67 19.52
CA LYS A 7 29.63 54.09 19.89
C LYS A 7 29.15 55.31 19.10
N SER A 8 30.00 55.89 18.25
CA SER A 8 29.62 57.04 17.43
C SER A 8 28.71 56.61 16.29
N THR A 9 27.72 57.44 15.99
CA THR A 9 26.81 57.27 14.85
C THR A 9 27.58 57.17 13.52
N GLU A 10 28.68 57.92 13.39
CA GLU A 10 29.65 57.87 12.29
C GLU A 10 30.26 56.48 12.05
N PHE A 11 30.64 55.75 13.11
CA PHE A 11 31.21 54.41 12.97
C PHE A 11 30.21 53.41 12.36
N TYR A 12 28.96 53.46 12.84
CA TYR A 12 27.88 52.63 12.31
C TYR A 12 27.45 53.06 10.91
N HIS A 13 27.41 54.36 10.62
CA HIS A 13 27.08 54.90 9.30
C HIS A 13 28.15 54.56 8.24
N ARG A 14 29.43 54.46 8.63
CA ARG A 14 30.51 54.05 7.72
C ARG A 14 30.54 52.54 7.45
N ARG A 15 30.18 51.72 8.44
CA ARG A 15 30.14 50.25 8.32
C ARG A 15 28.85 49.74 7.67
N TYR A 16 27.74 50.39 7.97
CA TYR A 16 26.39 50.02 7.53
C TYR A 16 25.70 51.28 6.98
N HIS A 17 26.25 51.80 5.88
CA HIS A 17 25.77 53.01 5.23
C HIS A 17 24.27 52.93 4.90
N ASN A 18 23.79 51.72 4.61
CA ASN A 18 22.37 51.42 4.49
C ASN A 18 22.00 50.26 5.44
N MET A 19 21.74 50.56 6.72
CA MET A 19 21.22 49.58 7.71
C MET A 19 20.02 48.80 7.16
N SER A 20 19.15 49.45 6.39
CA SER A 20 18.01 48.82 5.74
C SER A 20 18.46 47.74 4.74
N THR A 21 19.48 47.98 3.93
CA THR A 21 19.98 46.98 2.97
C THR A 21 20.53 45.75 3.68
N VAL A 22 21.23 45.93 4.80
CA VAL A 22 21.80 44.83 5.60
C VAL A 22 20.72 43.88 6.13
N LEU A 23 19.52 44.42 6.42
CA LEU A 23 18.36 43.64 6.87
C LEU A 23 17.50 43.11 5.71
N ILE A 24 17.33 43.90 4.65
CA ILE A 24 16.47 43.58 3.51
C ILE A 24 17.10 42.50 2.63
N THR A 25 18.42 42.52 2.42
CA THR A 25 19.13 41.53 1.59
C THR A 25 18.91 40.09 2.04
N PRO A 26 19.11 39.70 3.32
CA PRO A 26 18.84 38.32 3.76
C PRO A 26 17.35 37.97 3.69
N LEU A 27 16.46 38.94 3.89
CA LEU A 27 15.02 38.73 3.81
C LEU A 27 14.58 38.41 2.37
N ILE A 28 15.09 39.15 1.38
CA ILE A 28 14.83 38.88 -0.05
C ILE A 28 15.35 37.50 -0.45
N LEU A 29 16.56 37.14 0.01
CA LEU A 29 17.16 35.84 -0.27
C LEU A 29 16.31 34.69 0.31
N LEU A 30 15.79 34.87 1.52
CA LEU A 30 14.87 33.92 2.16
C LEU A 30 13.55 33.79 1.37
N VAL A 31 12.97 34.90 0.92
CA VAL A 31 11.72 34.88 0.12
C VAL A 31 11.94 34.13 -1.20
N ILE A 32 13.05 34.39 -1.91
CA ILE A 32 13.40 33.67 -3.14
C ILE A 32 13.55 32.17 -2.86
N PHE A 33 14.25 31.81 -1.78
CA PHE A 33 14.42 30.41 -1.38
C PHE A 33 13.07 29.71 -1.12
N LEU A 34 12.15 30.37 -0.39
CA LEU A 34 10.82 29.83 -0.11
C LEU A 34 9.99 29.66 -1.39
N PHE A 35 10.05 30.61 -2.32
CA PHE A 35 9.37 30.48 -3.61
C PHE A 35 9.89 29.29 -4.40
N LEU A 36 11.22 29.16 -4.53
CA LEU A 36 11.83 28.01 -5.21
C LEU A 36 11.40 26.70 -4.57
N PHE A 37 11.45 26.60 -3.24
CA PHE A 37 11.06 25.42 -2.49
C PHE A 37 9.57 25.08 -2.67
N ALA A 38 8.69 26.09 -2.65
CA ALA A 38 7.24 25.88 -2.82
C ALA A 38 6.88 25.31 -4.20
N PHE A 39 7.58 25.72 -5.26
CA PHE A 39 7.36 25.18 -6.61
C PHE A 39 8.03 23.82 -6.83
N PHE A 40 9.19 23.58 -6.21
CA PHE A 40 9.89 22.30 -6.34
C PHE A 40 9.37 21.19 -5.43
N ALA A 41 8.68 21.55 -4.34
CA ALA A 41 8.06 20.58 -3.44
C ALA A 41 6.95 19.82 -4.16
N LYS A 42 7.29 18.62 -4.64
CA LYS A 42 6.30 17.70 -5.21
C LYS A 42 5.44 17.16 -4.08
N LYS A 43 4.16 17.56 -4.06
CA LYS A 43 3.18 16.96 -3.16
C LYS A 43 2.96 15.51 -3.59
N GLU A 44 3.50 14.55 -2.85
CA GLU A 44 3.14 13.14 -3.06
C GLU A 44 1.66 12.96 -2.71
N VAL A 45 0.82 12.77 -3.73
CA VAL A 45 -0.58 12.40 -3.57
C VAL A 45 -0.67 10.89 -3.66
N THR A 46 -0.38 10.22 -2.56
CA THR A 46 -0.50 8.76 -2.49
C THR A 46 -1.96 8.40 -2.32
N VAL A 47 -2.60 7.96 -3.41
CA VAL A 47 -3.95 7.38 -3.35
C VAL A 47 -3.84 5.98 -2.78
N MET A 48 -4.13 5.83 -1.48
CA MET A 48 -4.28 4.51 -0.86
C MET A 48 -5.54 3.82 -1.39
N SER A 49 -5.38 3.01 -2.43
CA SER A 49 -6.44 2.11 -2.89
C SER A 49 -6.46 0.85 -2.02
N ARG A 50 -7.56 0.63 -1.30
CA ARG A 50 -7.79 -0.60 -0.55
C ARG A 50 -8.38 -1.64 -1.51
N GLY A 51 -7.54 -2.50 -2.06
CA GLY A 51 -7.97 -3.69 -2.79
C GLY A 51 -8.01 -4.90 -1.86
N SER A 52 -9.14 -5.61 -1.80
CA SER A 52 -9.20 -6.93 -1.16
C SER A 52 -8.62 -7.97 -2.12
N ILE A 53 -7.68 -8.79 -1.65
CA ILE A 53 -7.15 -9.91 -2.44
C ILE A 53 -8.12 -11.07 -2.27
N GLU A 54 -9.15 -11.12 -3.11
CA GLU A 54 -10.04 -12.28 -3.22
C GLU A 54 -9.57 -13.19 -4.36
N PRO A 55 -9.60 -14.52 -4.17
CA PRO A 55 -9.28 -15.45 -5.23
C PRO A 55 -10.29 -15.30 -6.37
N THR A 56 -9.79 -15.05 -7.60
CA THR A 56 -10.58 -14.78 -8.82
C THR A 56 -11.56 -15.90 -9.20
N LYS A 57 -11.43 -17.07 -8.58
CA LYS A 57 -12.31 -18.21 -8.80
C LYS A 57 -12.52 -18.90 -7.46
N VAL A 58 -13.77 -18.90 -6.98
CA VAL A 58 -14.19 -19.78 -5.90
C VAL A 58 -13.75 -21.20 -6.30
N ILE A 59 -12.88 -21.80 -5.50
CA ILE A 59 -12.48 -23.19 -5.63
C ILE A 59 -13.80 -23.97 -5.63
N ALA A 60 -14.19 -24.53 -6.77
CA ALA A 60 -15.53 -25.09 -6.96
C ALA A 60 -15.87 -26.01 -5.78
N VAL A 61 -16.98 -25.73 -5.10
CA VAL A 61 -17.43 -26.56 -3.98
C VAL A 61 -17.99 -27.85 -4.57
N ILE A 62 -17.21 -28.92 -4.49
CA ILE A 62 -17.62 -30.24 -4.99
C ILE A 62 -18.47 -30.88 -3.90
N GLN A 63 -19.78 -30.94 -4.14
CA GLN A 63 -20.72 -31.66 -3.28
C GLN A 63 -20.95 -33.06 -3.86
N SER A 64 -21.03 -34.07 -2.99
CA SER A 64 -21.44 -35.40 -3.44
C SER A 64 -22.94 -35.39 -3.77
N THR A 65 -23.33 -36.04 -4.86
CA THR A 65 -24.73 -36.17 -5.28
C THR A 65 -25.41 -37.39 -4.66
N SER A 66 -24.74 -38.09 -3.75
CA SER A 66 -25.20 -39.35 -3.16
C SER A 66 -24.83 -39.43 -1.68
N ASP A 67 -25.79 -39.84 -0.86
CA ASP A 67 -25.63 -40.10 0.58
C ASP A 67 -25.11 -41.52 0.87
N ASN A 68 -24.62 -42.23 -0.14
CA ASN A 68 -24.12 -43.59 0.03
C ASN A 68 -22.85 -43.60 0.89
N THR A 69 -22.64 -44.67 1.66
CA THR A 69 -21.45 -44.84 2.49
C THR A 69 -20.16 -44.70 1.69
N ILE A 70 -19.25 -43.85 2.17
CA ILE A 70 -17.93 -43.63 1.57
C ILE A 70 -17.06 -44.86 1.85
N ILE A 71 -16.50 -45.46 0.78
CA ILE A 71 -15.61 -46.63 0.87
C ILE A 71 -14.14 -46.27 0.67
N ASP A 72 -13.84 -45.15 0.00
CA ASP A 72 -12.49 -44.65 -0.20
C ASP A 72 -12.50 -43.11 -0.21
N ASN A 73 -11.61 -42.48 0.55
CA ASN A 73 -11.49 -41.04 0.68
C ASN A 73 -10.05 -40.60 0.41
N GLN A 74 -9.86 -39.89 -0.70
CA GLN A 74 -8.56 -39.39 -1.16
C GLN A 74 -8.44 -37.86 -0.98
N LEU A 75 -9.37 -37.25 -0.24
CA LEU A 75 -9.35 -35.83 0.13
C LEU A 75 -8.28 -35.60 1.20
N VAL A 76 -7.23 -34.87 0.83
CA VAL A 76 -6.19 -34.42 1.75
C VAL A 76 -6.13 -32.90 1.66
N ALA A 77 -6.03 -32.23 2.80
CA ALA A 77 -5.92 -30.77 2.84
C ALA A 77 -4.74 -30.28 1.99
N ASN A 78 -4.95 -29.19 1.24
CA ASN A 78 -3.94 -28.57 0.37
C ASN A 78 -3.39 -29.44 -0.76
N LYS A 79 -4.04 -30.57 -1.08
CA LYS A 79 -3.70 -31.39 -2.26
C LYS A 79 -4.25 -30.74 -3.53
N VAL A 80 -3.38 -30.50 -4.51
CA VAL A 80 -3.77 -30.02 -5.84
C VAL A 80 -4.44 -31.17 -6.60
N VAL A 81 -5.65 -30.93 -7.10
CA VAL A 81 -6.45 -31.92 -7.84
C VAL A 81 -6.81 -31.39 -9.24
N LYS A 82 -6.88 -32.29 -10.22
CA LYS A 82 -7.28 -31.98 -11.61
C LYS A 82 -8.67 -32.52 -11.90
N LYS A 83 -9.36 -31.93 -12.89
CA LYS A 83 -10.65 -32.44 -13.38
C LYS A 83 -10.48 -33.90 -13.83
N GLY A 84 -11.32 -34.79 -13.30
CA GLY A 84 -11.28 -36.23 -13.57
C GLY A 84 -10.57 -37.08 -12.51
N ASN A 85 -9.96 -36.48 -11.49
CA ASN A 85 -9.43 -37.27 -10.36
C ASN A 85 -10.57 -37.76 -9.46
N THR A 86 -10.49 -39.03 -9.06
CA THR A 86 -11.39 -39.59 -8.03
C THR A 86 -11.00 -39.02 -6.68
N LEU A 87 -11.92 -38.31 -6.04
CA LEU A 87 -11.73 -37.73 -4.72
C LEU A 87 -12.30 -38.62 -3.62
N VAL A 88 -13.48 -39.17 -3.87
CA VAL A 88 -14.23 -40.02 -2.94
C VAL A 88 -14.91 -41.11 -3.76
N ARG A 89 -14.97 -42.33 -3.23
CA ARG A 89 -15.73 -43.44 -3.81
C ARG A 89 -16.83 -43.86 -2.86
N HIS A 90 -18.02 -44.09 -3.40
CA HIS A 90 -19.19 -44.53 -2.64
C HIS A 90 -19.50 -45.99 -2.91
N CYS A 91 -20.08 -46.68 -1.93
CA CYS A 91 -20.58 -48.04 -2.08
C CYS A 91 -21.79 -48.07 -3.04
N THR A 92 -21.68 -48.80 -4.14
CA THR A 92 -22.69 -48.86 -5.22
C THR A 92 -23.80 -49.89 -5.00
N LEU A 93 -23.74 -50.70 -3.93
CA LEU A 93 -24.70 -51.79 -3.68
C LEU A 93 -26.17 -51.32 -3.64
N ILE A 94 -26.41 -50.06 -3.24
CA ILE A 94 -27.75 -49.46 -3.20
C ILE A 94 -28.21 -48.98 -4.59
N MET A 95 -27.29 -48.60 -5.49
CA MET A 95 -27.61 -48.12 -6.83
C MET A 95 -27.88 -49.24 -7.84
N GLU A 96 -27.26 -50.41 -7.65
CA GLU A 96 -27.48 -51.57 -8.51
C GLU A 96 -28.90 -52.13 -8.34
N HIS A 97 -29.39 -52.21 -7.11
CA HIS A 97 -30.76 -52.63 -6.79
C HIS A 97 -31.84 -51.66 -7.31
N LYS A 98 -31.48 -50.41 -7.64
CA LYS A 98 -32.42 -49.43 -8.22
C LYS A 98 -32.47 -49.48 -9.76
N LYS A 99 -31.45 -50.10 -10.38
CA LYS A 99 -31.32 -50.19 -11.85
C LYS A 99 -31.97 -51.43 -12.44
N THR A 100 -32.26 -52.45 -11.61
CA THR A 100 -32.89 -53.72 -12.02
C THR A 100 -34.42 -53.66 -12.09
N TYR A 101 -35.05 -52.52 -11.74
CA TYR A 101 -36.51 -52.32 -11.77
C TYR A 101 -36.95 -51.24 -12.78
N LEU A 102 -36.13 -50.95 -13.79
CA LEU A 102 -36.50 -50.12 -14.95
C LEU A 102 -36.36 -50.92 -16.24
#